data_AF-X0T2P7-F1
#
_entry.id   AF-X0T2P7-F1
#
_cell.length_a   1.000
_cell.length_b   1.000
_cell.length_c   1.000
_cell.angle_alpha   90.00
_cell.angle_beta   90.00
_cell.angle_gamma   90.00
#
_symmetry.space_group_name_H-M   'P 1'
#
loop_
_entity.id
_entity.type
_entity.pdbx_description
1 polymer ?
#
loop_
_entity_poly.entity_id
_entity_poly.type
_entity_poly.pdbx_seq_one_letter_code
_entity_poly.pdbx_strand_id
1 'polypeptide(L)' 'MVEIAEIEVKAPVKIGQAIKDDLMGTGVSLVATRNIKRVDSNLRS' A
#
# COMPACT_ATOMS: atom_id res chain seq x y z
N MET A 1 1.72 -16.52 -3.52
CA MET A 1 2.33 -15.26 -3.04
C MET A 1 1.50 -14.79 -1.84
N VAL A 2 1.68 -15.44 -0.69
CA VAL A 2 0.75 -15.34 0.47
C VAL A 2 1.06 -14.12 1.32
N GLU A 3 2.34 -13.85 1.60
CA GLU A 3 2.74 -12.79 2.52
C GLU A 3 2.37 -11.36 2.06
N ILE A 4 2.46 -11.05 0.76
CA ILE A 4 2.07 -9.72 0.25
C ILE A 4 0.55 -9.51 0.34
N ALA A 5 -0.24 -10.58 0.25
CA ALA A 5 -1.69 -10.51 0.30
C ALA A 5 -2.22 -10.19 1.71
N GLU A 6 -1.43 -10.48 2.75
CA GLU A 6 -1.76 -10.16 4.14
C GLU A 6 -1.38 -8.73 4.54
N ILE A 7 -0.64 -8.00 3.68
CA ILE A 7 -0.23 -6.62 3.96
C ILE A 7 -1.42 -5.68 3.72
N GLU A 8 -2.02 -5.22 4.82
CA GLU A 8 -3.04 -4.17 4.79
C GLU A 8 -2.40 -2.79 4.78
N VAL A 9 -2.80 -1.94 3.82
CA VAL A 9 -2.29 -0.57 3.68
C VAL A 9 -3.43 0.42 3.85
N LYS A 10 -3.28 1.34 4.80
CA LYS A 10 -4.27 2.42 5.02
C LYS A 10 -4.17 3.47 3.92
N ALA A 11 -5.30 3.80 3.31
CA ALA A 11 -5.40 4.93 2.40
C ALA A 11 -5.31 6.27 3.15
N PRO A 12 -4.77 7.35 2.53
CA PRO A 12 -4.31 7.43 1.14
C PRO A 12 -2.88 6.90 0.95
N VAL A 13 -2.58 6.45 -0.27
CA VAL A 13 -1.27 5.97 -0.69
C VAL A 13 -0.83 6.71 -1.96
N LYS A 14 0.44 7.12 -2.03
CA LYS A 14 1.01 7.77 -3.21
C LYS A 14 1.88 6.82 -4.02
N ILE A 15 1.95 7.02 -5.33
CA ILE A 15 2.91 6.31 -6.18
C ILE A 15 4.35 6.55 -5.69
N GLY A 16 5.16 5.49 -5.67
CA GLY A 16 6.53 5.52 -5.16
C GLY A 16 6.64 5.48 -3.63
N GLN A 17 5.53 5.51 -2.89
CA GLN A 17 5.54 5.32 -1.44
C GLN A 17 6.01 3.90 -1.09
N ALA A 18 7.01 3.78 -0.22
CA ALA A 18 7.40 2.50 0.36
C ALA A 18 6.30 2.00 1.31
N ILE A 19 5.86 0.76 1.09
CA ILE A 19 4.85 0.07 1.89
C ILE A 19 5.51 -0.83 2.93
N LYS A 20 6.54 -1.56 2.52
CA LYS A 20 7.36 -2.42 3.38
C LYS A 20 8.78 -2.44 2.86
N ASP A 21 9.73 -2.15 3.73
CA ASP A 21 11.15 -2.31 3.43
C ASP A 21 11.62 -3.72 3.75
N ASP A 22 12.69 -4.15 3.07
CA ASP A 22 13.32 -5.46 3.23
C ASP A 22 12.33 -6.63 3.18
N LEU A 23 11.63 -6.74 2.06
CA LEU A 23 10.63 -7.78 1.83
C LEU A 23 11.29 -9.16 1.94
N MET A 24 10.92 -9.92 2.98
CA MET A 24 11.45 -11.26 3.25
C MET A 24 12.98 -11.32 3.48
N GLY A 25 13.63 -10.25 3.95
CA GLY A 25 15.09 -10.26 4.17
C GLY A 25 15.91 -10.23 2.87
N THR A 26 15.29 -9.86 1.75
CA THR A 26 15.93 -9.82 0.42
C THR A 26 16.63 -8.51 0.11
N GLY A 27 16.44 -7.48 0.95
CA GLY A 27 16.89 -6.10 0.71
C GLY A 27 16.02 -5.32 -0.29
N VAL A 28 14.92 -5.90 -0.78
CA VAL A 28 14.02 -5.25 -1.76
C VAL A 28 12.84 -4.58 -1.04
N SER A 29 12.51 -3.35 -1.43
CA SER A 29 11.33 -2.64 -0.92
C SER A 29 10.09 -2.86 -1.78
N LEU A 30 8.94 -3.08 -1.12
CA LEU A 30 7.62 -3.06 -1.73
C LEU A 30 7.13 -1.62 -1.84
N VAL A 31 6.87 -1.15 -3.07
CA VAL A 31 6.44 0.23 -3.34
C VAL A 31 5.07 0.28 -4.00
N ALA A 32 4.31 1.33 -3.72
CA ALA A 32 3.02 1.57 -4.35
C ALA A 32 3.21 2.03 -5.82
N THR A 33 2.55 1.35 -6.75
CA THR A 33 2.62 1.64 -8.19
C THR A 33 1.54 2.57 -8.69
N ARG A 34 0.56 2.92 -7.85
CA ARG A 34 -0.52 3.85 -8.18
C ARG A 34 -0.97 4.63 -6.96
N ASN A 35 -1.60 5.79 -7.21
CA ASN A 35 -2.21 6.58 -6.16
C ASN A 35 -3.55 5.97 -5.73
N ILE A 36 -3.77 5.84 -4.43
CA ILE A 36 -5.05 5.45 -3.83
C ILE A 36 -5.53 6.59 -2.94
N LYS A 37 -6.69 7.15 -3.26
CA LYS A 37 -7.33 8.17 -2.42
C LYS A 37 -8.00 7.51 -1.22
N ARG A 38 -8.04 8.22 -0.09
CA ARG A 38 -8.93 7.85 1.00
C ARG A 38 -10.36 8.02 0.51
N VAL A 39 -11.17 6.99 0.67
CA VAL A 39 -12.61 7.13 0.50
C VAL A 39 -13.13 7.73 1.80
N ASP A 40 -13.31 9.05 1.83
CA ASP A 40 -14.08 9.66 2.90
C ASP A 40 -15.52 9.11 2.79
N SER A 41 -16.05 8.59 3.90
CA SER A 41 -17.30 7.84 3.99
C SER A 41 -18.57 8.71 3.81
N ASN A 42 -18.51 9.74 2.97
CA ASN A 42 -19.62 10.66 2.67
C ASN A 42 -20.05 10.63 1.18
N LEU A 43 -20.04 9.46 0.52
CA LEU A 43 -20.89 9.26 -0.67
C LEU A 43 -22.35 9.01 -0.24
N ARG A 44 -22.98 10.05 0.30
CA ARG A 44 -24.44 10.21 0.39
C ARG A 44 -24.76 11.68 0.15
N SER A 45 -24.97 12.03 -1.12
CA SER A 45 -25.78 13.16 -1.56
C SER A 45 -26.17 12.93 -3.00
#